data_AF-A0A7Z7P4U0-F1
#
_entry.id   AF-A0A7Z7P4U0-F1
#
_cell.length_a   1.000
_cell.length_b   1.000
_cell.length_c   1.000
_cell.angle_alpha   90.00
_cell.angle_beta   90.00
_cell.angle_gamma   90.00
#
_symmetry.space_group_name_H-M   'P 1'
#
loop_
_entity.id
_entity.type
_entity.pdbx_description
1 polymer ?
#
loop_
_entity_poly.entity_id
_entity_poly.type
_entity_poly.pdbx_seq_one_letter_code
_entity_poly.pdbx_strand_id
1 'polypeptide(L)'
;MDLGLTQNVPKDDFQDYDIVFVTNFIEDIISDTNYHKKFGDILIMQKPNEFRNKTEYNCFAYLMQFQDLTRIDLRLIKPEFLEDYLDDAFSKVLLDKKNKYLDYNFERSSLYETKQLSEDEINKILNEIYWVSTYVVKGIARNDIMYSEFMISNPIKNAFIKLLKQKILIEKELDSLSFGKLDKDILQYITDKDQAPFETKSTPMMSGS
;
A
#
# COMPACT_ATOMS: atom_id res chain seq x y z
N MET A 1 14.10 -25.31 -3.79
CA MET A 1 13.75 -24.62 -2.53
C MET A 1 12.65 -23.64 -2.88
N ASP A 2 11.43 -23.96 -2.48
CA ASP A 2 10.27 -23.08 -2.62
C ASP A 2 10.51 -21.84 -1.74
N LEU A 3 10.77 -20.69 -2.35
CA LEU A 3 10.71 -19.41 -1.65
C LEU A 3 9.23 -19.03 -1.56
N GLY A 4 8.57 -19.52 -0.51
CA GLY A 4 7.14 -19.32 -0.24
C GLY A 4 6.77 -17.85 -0.02
N LEU A 5 6.67 -17.07 -1.11
CA LEU A 5 6.32 -15.65 -1.09
C LEU A 5 4.82 -15.37 -1.30
N THR A 6 3.97 -16.39 -1.10
CA THR A 6 2.54 -16.19 -0.81
C THR A 6 2.20 -16.78 0.55
N GLN A 7 2.93 -16.37 1.59
CA GLN A 7 2.67 -16.84 2.94
C GLN A 7 1.37 -16.19 3.48
N ASN A 8 0.25 -16.87 3.28
CA ASN A 8 -0.98 -16.81 4.08
C ASN A 8 -1.37 -15.43 4.63
N VAL A 9 -1.66 -14.44 3.78
CA VAL A 9 -2.43 -13.28 4.25
C VAL A 9 -3.80 -13.80 4.68
N PRO A 10 -4.20 -13.64 5.95
CA PRO A 10 -5.50 -14.09 6.41
C PRO A 10 -6.58 -13.39 5.59
N LYS A 11 -7.53 -14.16 5.07
CA LYS A 11 -8.73 -13.56 4.49
C LYS A 11 -9.54 -12.94 5.61
N ASP A 12 -9.87 -11.67 5.48
CA ASP A 12 -10.78 -10.97 6.38
C ASP A 12 -11.89 -10.27 5.57
N ASP A 13 -12.89 -9.78 6.28
CA ASP A 13 -14.06 -9.12 5.69
C ASP A 13 -13.75 -7.72 5.13
N PHE A 14 -12.51 -7.23 5.30
CA PHE A 14 -12.04 -5.92 4.82
C PHE A 14 -11.13 -6.04 3.60
N GLN A 15 -11.01 -7.24 3.01
CA GLN A 15 -10.19 -7.45 1.83
C GLN A 15 -10.82 -6.83 0.57
N ASP A 16 -10.07 -5.97 -0.09
CA ASP A 16 -10.40 -5.43 -1.41
C ASP A 16 -10.02 -6.42 -2.53
N TYR A 17 -10.75 -6.36 -3.65
CA TYR A 17 -10.40 -7.06 -4.90
C TYR A 17 -9.70 -6.11 -5.88
N ASP A 18 -8.38 -6.23 -6.00
CA ASP A 18 -7.61 -5.61 -7.09
C ASP A 18 -7.70 -6.45 -8.37
N ILE A 19 -8.35 -5.94 -9.41
CA ILE A 19 -8.54 -6.64 -10.69
C ILE A 19 -7.91 -5.83 -11.83
N VAL A 20 -7.08 -6.49 -12.65
CA VAL A 20 -6.50 -5.89 -13.85
C VAL A 20 -7.04 -6.55 -15.11
N PHE A 21 -7.67 -5.76 -15.99
CA PHE A 21 -8.03 -6.16 -17.33
C PHE A 21 -7.05 -5.57 -18.34
N VAL A 22 -6.26 -6.43 -18.95
CA VAL A 22 -5.37 -6.03 -20.04
C VAL A 22 -6.16 -6.02 -21.36
N THR A 23 -6.45 -4.83 -21.90
CA THR A 23 -7.40 -4.65 -23.01
C THR A 23 -7.07 -3.45 -23.90
N ASN A 24 -7.34 -3.59 -25.20
CA ASN A 24 -7.28 -2.48 -26.17
C ASN A 24 -8.59 -1.67 -26.21
N PHE A 25 -9.63 -2.12 -25.52
CA PHE A 25 -11.00 -1.59 -25.62
C PHE A 25 -11.37 -0.72 -24.41
N ILE A 26 -10.42 0.06 -23.89
CA ILE A 26 -10.67 0.89 -22.69
C ILE A 26 -11.79 1.89 -22.99
N GLU A 27 -11.68 2.59 -24.12
CA GLU A 27 -12.61 3.63 -24.55
C GLU A 27 -14.03 3.09 -24.76
N ASP A 28 -14.15 1.89 -25.35
CA ASP A 28 -15.45 1.23 -25.52
C ASP A 28 -16.10 0.90 -24.16
N ILE A 29 -15.31 0.37 -23.22
CA ILE A 29 -15.79 0.01 -21.87
C ILE A 29 -16.23 1.25 -21.09
N ILE A 30 -15.47 2.34 -21.12
CA ILE A 30 -15.83 3.57 -20.39
C ILE A 30 -17.00 4.32 -21.03
N SER A 31 -17.22 4.16 -22.34
CA SER A 31 -18.37 4.76 -23.04
C SER A 31 -19.69 4.12 -22.64
N ASP A 32 -19.67 2.83 -22.27
CA ASP A 32 -20.80 2.15 -21.62
C ASP A 32 -20.90 2.61 -20.15
N THR A 33 -21.67 3.69 -19.95
CA THR A 33 -21.91 4.26 -18.62
C THR A 33 -22.51 3.29 -17.61
N ASN A 34 -23.02 2.12 -18.02
CA ASN A 34 -23.57 1.09 -17.14
C ASN A 34 -22.66 -0.12 -16.99
N TYR A 35 -21.46 -0.14 -17.59
CA TYR A 35 -20.57 -1.31 -17.56
C TYR A 35 -20.32 -1.82 -16.13
N HIS A 36 -20.10 -0.90 -15.19
CA HIS A 36 -19.84 -1.20 -13.78
C HIS A 36 -21.02 -1.90 -13.07
N LYS A 37 -22.26 -1.71 -13.53
CA LYS A 37 -23.46 -2.33 -12.92
C LYS A 37 -23.50 -3.85 -13.08
N LYS A 38 -22.63 -4.42 -13.92
CA LYS A 38 -22.48 -5.87 -14.08
C LYS A 38 -21.90 -6.55 -12.83
N PHE A 39 -21.26 -5.78 -11.94
CA PHE A 39 -20.64 -6.30 -10.72
C PHE A 39 -21.59 -6.28 -9.51
N GLY A 40 -22.57 -5.38 -9.47
CA GLY A 40 -23.53 -5.26 -8.37
C GLY A 40 -23.99 -3.81 -8.15
N ASP A 41 -24.73 -3.61 -7.06
CA ASP A 41 -25.23 -2.29 -6.67
C ASP A 41 -24.14 -1.48 -5.97
N ILE A 42 -23.78 -0.34 -6.57
CA ILE A 42 -22.70 0.53 -6.09
C ILE A 42 -23.22 1.46 -4.98
N LEU A 43 -22.46 1.55 -3.89
CA LEU A 43 -22.61 2.54 -2.85
C LEU A 43 -21.87 3.84 -3.20
N ILE A 44 -20.60 3.75 -3.57
CA ILE A 44 -19.79 4.88 -4.04
C ILE A 44 -18.77 4.40 -5.08
N MET A 45 -18.48 5.26 -6.07
CA MET A 45 -17.51 4.98 -7.12
C MET A 45 -16.63 6.19 -7.40
N GLN A 46 -15.35 5.95 -7.64
CA GLN A 46 -14.39 6.93 -8.14
C GLN A 46 -13.77 6.47 -9.46
N LYS A 47 -13.43 7.44 -10.29
CA LYS A 47 -12.72 7.26 -11.56
C LYS A 47 -11.51 8.20 -11.60
N PRO A 48 -10.41 7.87 -10.91
CA PRO A 48 -9.32 8.82 -10.69
C PRO A 48 -8.63 9.27 -11.98
N ASN A 49 -8.73 8.49 -13.06
CA ASN A 49 -8.15 8.86 -14.36
C ASN A 49 -9.09 9.73 -15.21
N GLU A 50 -10.37 9.87 -14.87
CA GLU A 50 -11.35 10.60 -15.69
C GLU A 50 -11.09 12.10 -15.60
N PHE A 51 -10.73 12.71 -16.74
CA PHE A 51 -10.51 14.15 -16.85
C PHE A 51 -11.39 14.74 -17.95
N ARG A 52 -11.84 15.97 -17.74
CA ARG A 52 -12.61 16.71 -18.74
C ARG A 52 -11.81 16.82 -20.03
N ASN A 53 -12.44 16.49 -21.16
CA ASN A 53 -11.87 16.51 -22.51
C ASN A 53 -10.79 15.46 -22.82
N LYS A 54 -10.55 14.49 -21.95
CA LYS A 54 -9.68 13.34 -22.25
C LYS A 54 -10.51 12.20 -22.81
N THR A 55 -10.21 11.78 -24.04
CA THR A 55 -10.95 10.73 -24.75
C THR A 55 -10.18 9.43 -24.90
N GLU A 56 -8.88 9.44 -24.62
CA GLU A 56 -8.00 8.27 -24.76
C GLU A 56 -7.21 8.01 -23.49
N TYR A 57 -7.05 6.72 -23.16
CA TYR A 57 -6.45 6.27 -21.91
C TYR A 57 -5.50 5.10 -22.16
N ASN A 58 -4.33 5.13 -21.54
CA ASN A 58 -3.42 3.98 -21.48
C ASN A 58 -3.74 3.07 -20.29
N CYS A 59 -4.26 3.69 -19.23
CA CYS A 59 -4.79 3.05 -18.04
C CYS A 59 -6.03 3.83 -17.57
N PHE A 60 -7.04 3.11 -17.09
CA PHE A 60 -8.24 3.69 -16.49
C PHE A 60 -8.69 2.83 -15.30
N ALA A 61 -8.86 3.45 -14.15
CA ALA A 61 -9.30 2.78 -12.93
C ALA A 61 -10.75 3.12 -12.58
N TYR A 62 -11.47 2.10 -12.11
CA TYR A 62 -12.71 2.21 -11.36
C TYR A 62 -12.42 1.76 -9.92
N LEU A 63 -12.66 2.63 -8.95
CA LEU A 63 -12.64 2.27 -7.54
C LEU A 63 -14.09 2.19 -7.08
N MET A 64 -14.57 0.99 -6.76
CA MET A 64 -15.99 0.72 -6.55
C MET A 64 -16.22 0.09 -5.19
N GLN A 65 -17.01 0.76 -4.36
CA GLN A 65 -17.56 0.24 -3.12
C GLN A 65 -19.02 -0.16 -3.37
N PHE A 66 -19.35 -1.42 -3.10
CA PHE A 66 -20.70 -1.96 -3.29
C PHE A 66 -21.53 -1.89 -2.01
N GLN A 67 -22.86 -2.02 -2.14
CA GLN A 67 -23.80 -1.94 -1.00
C GLN A 67 -23.65 -3.09 0.00
N ASP A 68 -23.13 -4.24 -0.46
CA ASP A 68 -22.78 -5.39 0.40
C ASP A 68 -21.43 -5.20 1.11
N LEU A 69 -20.82 -4.02 0.99
CA LEU A 69 -19.51 -3.64 1.50
C LEU A 69 -18.31 -4.30 0.81
N THR A 70 -18.54 -5.09 -0.24
CA THR A 70 -17.45 -5.55 -1.12
C THR A 70 -16.80 -4.34 -1.80
N ARG A 71 -15.48 -4.38 -1.99
CA ARG A 71 -14.74 -3.38 -2.77
C ARG A 71 -13.99 -4.00 -3.94
N ILE A 72 -14.09 -3.38 -5.11
CA ILE A 72 -13.34 -3.74 -6.31
C ILE A 72 -12.61 -2.51 -6.83
N ASP A 73 -11.29 -2.62 -6.92
CA ASP A 73 -10.41 -1.67 -7.60
C ASP A 73 -10.05 -2.29 -8.97
N LEU A 74 -10.81 -1.92 -10.01
CA LEU A 74 -10.65 -2.44 -11.37
C LEU A 74 -9.78 -1.49 -12.21
N ARG A 75 -8.65 -1.98 -12.72
CA ARG A 75 -7.78 -1.28 -13.67
C ARG A 75 -7.91 -1.86 -15.07
N LEU A 76 -8.21 -1.02 -16.05
CA LEU A 76 -8.14 -1.34 -17.47
C LEU A 76 -6.80 -0.83 -17.99
N ILE A 77 -5.96 -1.69 -18.56
CA ILE A 77 -4.61 -1.32 -19.00
C ILE A 77 -4.40 -1.78 -20.44
N LYS A 78 -3.89 -0.89 -21.29
CA LYS A 78 -3.48 -1.26 -22.65
C LYS A 78 -2.26 -2.19 -22.58
N PRO A 79 -2.22 -3.31 -23.34
CA PRO A 79 -1.16 -4.31 -23.28
C PRO A 79 0.27 -3.74 -23.33
N GLU A 80 0.50 -2.76 -24.18
CA GLU A 80 1.79 -2.11 -24.37
C GLU A 80 2.26 -1.26 -23.17
N PHE A 81 1.36 -0.92 -22.24
CA PHE A 81 1.67 -0.17 -21.02
C PHE A 81 1.55 -1.02 -19.74
N LEU A 82 1.40 -2.34 -19.87
CA LEU A 82 1.22 -3.21 -18.70
C LEU A 82 2.36 -3.05 -17.69
N GLU A 83 3.62 -3.03 -18.16
CA GLU A 83 4.78 -2.87 -17.29
C GLU A 83 4.76 -1.58 -16.48
N ASP A 84 4.35 -0.49 -17.15
CA ASP A 84 4.39 0.87 -16.59
C ASP A 84 3.33 1.08 -15.52
N TYR A 85 2.18 0.40 -15.63
CA TYR A 85 1.02 0.59 -14.75
C TYR A 85 0.78 -0.56 -13.77
N LEU A 86 1.45 -1.70 -13.94
CA LEU A 86 1.38 -2.77 -12.96
C LEU A 86 2.34 -2.47 -11.81
N ASP A 87 1.79 -2.15 -10.64
CA ASP A 87 2.50 -1.67 -9.45
C ASP A 87 2.46 -2.67 -8.27
N ASP A 88 2.03 -3.90 -8.54
CA ASP A 88 1.94 -4.96 -7.54
C ASP A 88 2.99 -6.05 -7.77
N ALA A 89 3.51 -6.59 -6.68
CA ALA A 89 4.51 -7.64 -6.71
C ALA A 89 3.92 -9.05 -6.81
N PHE A 90 2.59 -9.23 -6.68
CA PHE A 90 1.98 -10.56 -6.61
C PHE A 90 0.64 -10.65 -7.36
N SER A 91 0.68 -10.53 -8.69
CA SER A 91 -0.52 -10.74 -9.53
C SER A 91 -0.67 -12.19 -9.99
N LYS A 92 -1.90 -12.68 -10.10
CA LYS A 92 -2.22 -14.01 -10.65
C LYS A 92 -3.08 -13.89 -11.90
N VAL A 93 -2.68 -14.58 -12.97
CA VAL A 93 -3.50 -14.66 -14.20
C VAL A 93 -4.74 -15.51 -13.94
N LEU A 94 -5.91 -14.92 -14.11
CA LEU A 94 -7.20 -15.63 -14.01
C LEU A 94 -7.71 -16.11 -15.37
N LEU A 95 -7.43 -15.35 -16.44
CA LEU A 95 -7.84 -15.66 -17.80
C LEU A 95 -6.87 -15.02 -18.79
N ASP A 96 -6.41 -15.80 -19.77
CA ASP A 96 -5.63 -15.32 -20.89
C ASP A 96 -6.22 -15.81 -22.21
N LYS A 97 -6.84 -14.91 -22.97
CA LYS A 97 -7.52 -15.24 -24.23
C LYS A 97 -6.54 -15.42 -25.40
N LYS A 98 -5.29 -14.98 -25.26
CA LYS A 98 -4.30 -14.98 -26.35
C LYS A 98 -3.03 -15.76 -26.02
N ASN A 99 -2.99 -16.44 -24.87
CA ASN A 99 -1.83 -17.17 -24.36
C ASN A 99 -0.54 -16.31 -24.37
N LYS A 100 -0.64 -15.02 -24.04
CA LYS A 100 0.47 -14.07 -24.00
C LYS A 100 1.14 -13.92 -22.63
N TYR A 101 0.46 -14.33 -21.56
CA TYR A 101 0.83 -14.04 -20.18
C TYR A 101 0.98 -15.30 -19.32
N LEU A 102 0.87 -16.50 -19.91
CA LEU A 102 1.04 -17.77 -19.20
C LEU A 102 2.43 -17.91 -18.57
N ASP A 103 3.46 -17.45 -19.29
CA ASP A 103 4.86 -17.48 -18.85
C ASP A 103 5.33 -16.13 -18.24
N TYR A 104 4.42 -15.15 -18.13
CA TYR A 104 4.80 -13.85 -17.61
C TYR A 104 4.96 -13.93 -16.09
N ASN A 105 6.15 -13.56 -15.59
CA ASN A 105 6.41 -13.53 -14.16
C ASN A 105 5.87 -12.25 -13.52
N PHE A 106 4.73 -12.37 -12.86
CA PHE A 106 4.12 -11.29 -12.10
C PHE A 106 4.70 -11.13 -10.68
N GLU A 107 5.65 -11.98 -10.27
CA GLU A 107 6.34 -11.84 -9.00
C GLU A 107 7.46 -10.79 -9.11
N ARG A 108 7.26 -9.67 -8.42
CA ARG A 108 8.24 -8.57 -8.35
C ARG A 108 8.65 -8.30 -6.91
N SER A 109 9.09 -9.33 -6.21
CA SER A 109 9.47 -9.29 -4.79
C SER A 109 10.51 -8.21 -4.45
N SER A 110 11.35 -7.85 -5.42
CA SER A 110 12.32 -6.75 -5.31
C SER A 110 11.69 -5.37 -5.09
N LEU A 111 10.41 -5.16 -5.43
CA LEU A 111 9.71 -3.88 -5.22
C LEU A 111 9.62 -3.48 -3.75
N TYR A 112 9.59 -4.46 -2.85
CA TYR A 112 9.41 -4.24 -1.42
C TYR A 112 10.66 -4.62 -0.61
N GLU A 113 11.73 -5.04 -1.29
CA GLU A 113 12.99 -5.41 -0.66
C GLU A 113 13.71 -4.18 -0.11
N THR A 114 14.09 -4.25 1.16
CA THR A 114 14.98 -3.28 1.81
C THR A 114 16.31 -3.96 2.10
N LYS A 115 17.41 -3.34 1.65
CA LYS A 115 18.76 -3.79 1.95
C LYS A 115 19.28 -3.16 3.24
N GLN A 116 20.18 -3.86 3.92
CA GLN A 116 20.89 -3.31 5.06
C GLN A 116 21.79 -2.16 4.58
N LEU A 117 21.80 -1.08 5.36
CA LEU A 117 22.58 0.12 5.12
C LEU A 117 23.90 0.08 5.89
N SER A 118 24.86 0.87 5.42
CA SER A 118 26.09 1.13 6.16
C SER A 118 25.84 1.97 7.42
N GLU A 119 26.77 1.93 8.36
CA GLU A 119 26.72 2.75 9.58
C GLU A 119 26.59 4.25 9.27
N ASP A 120 27.32 4.74 8.27
CA ASP A 120 27.25 6.14 7.84
C ASP A 120 25.87 6.55 7.32
N GLU A 121 25.18 5.65 6.62
CA GLU A 121 23.81 5.88 6.13
C GLU A 121 22.79 5.85 7.27
N ILE A 122 22.96 4.96 8.25
CA ILE A 122 22.14 4.92 9.46
C ILE A 122 22.34 6.22 10.27
N ASN A 123 23.58 6.69 10.41
CA ASN A 123 23.89 7.95 11.09
C ASN A 123 23.23 9.16 10.41
N LYS A 124 23.13 9.18 9.07
CA LYS A 124 22.38 10.22 8.34
C LYS A 124 20.88 10.20 8.68
N ILE A 125 20.28 9.01 8.81
CA ILE A 125 18.87 8.86 9.21
C ILE A 125 18.65 9.41 10.63
N LEU A 126 19.54 9.05 11.57
CA LEU A 126 19.48 9.57 12.94
C LEU A 126 19.62 11.08 12.97
N ASN A 127 20.57 11.64 12.23
CA ASN A 127 20.75 13.08 12.12
C ASN A 127 19.50 13.79 11.60
N GLU A 128 18.84 13.24 10.57
CA GLU A 128 17.57 13.77 10.05
C GLU A 128 16.48 13.82 11.15
N ILE A 129 16.32 12.73 11.92
CA ILE A 129 15.34 12.67 13.02
C ILE A 129 15.63 13.77 14.04
N TYR A 130 16.87 13.90 14.50
CA TYR A 130 17.25 14.92 15.48
C TYR A 130 17.07 16.34 14.93
N TRP A 131 17.51 16.58 13.70
CA TRP A 131 17.42 17.89 13.07
C TRP A 131 15.96 18.35 12.93
N VAL A 132 15.10 17.50 12.37
CA VAL A 132 13.69 17.81 12.12
C VAL A 132 12.89 17.90 13.41
N SER A 133 13.27 17.15 14.45
CA SER A 133 12.67 17.29 15.79
C SER A 133 12.77 18.73 16.32
N THR A 134 13.80 19.49 15.95
CA THR A 134 13.90 20.91 16.32
C THR A 134 12.83 21.77 15.65
N TYR A 135 12.36 21.41 14.46
CA TYR A 135 11.25 22.08 13.78
C TYR A 135 9.93 21.80 14.49
N VAL A 136 9.72 20.58 14.95
CA VAL A 136 8.55 20.22 15.77
C VAL A 136 8.50 21.09 17.03
N VAL A 137 9.61 21.18 17.76
CA VAL A 137 9.71 22.01 18.98
C VAL A 137 9.46 23.49 18.66
N LYS A 138 10.02 24.02 17.57
CA LYS A 138 9.78 25.40 17.12
C LYS A 138 8.30 25.66 16.79
N GLY A 139 7.63 24.71 16.12
CA GLY A 139 6.20 24.83 15.82
C GLY A 139 5.36 24.88 17.09
N ILE A 140 5.61 23.98 18.05
CA ILE A 140 4.92 23.96 19.34
C ILE A 140 5.14 25.29 20.09
N ALA A 141 6.40 25.76 20.17
CA ALA A 141 6.73 27.01 20.85
C ALA A 141 6.08 28.26 20.22
N ARG A 142 5.70 28.17 18.93
CA ARG A 142 4.99 29.23 18.18
C ARG A 142 3.48 29.01 18.13
N ASN A 143 2.96 27.98 18.78
CA ASN A 143 1.56 27.54 18.71
C ASN A 143 1.11 27.18 17.27
N ASP A 144 2.03 26.70 16.44
CA ASP A 144 1.78 26.23 15.08
C ASP A 144 1.68 24.69 15.06
N ILE A 145 0.55 24.19 15.54
CA ILE A 145 0.32 22.75 15.74
C ILE A 145 0.31 21.99 14.40
N MET A 146 -0.24 22.58 13.35
CA MET A 146 -0.32 21.95 12.03
C MET A 146 1.07 21.77 11.42
N TYR A 147 1.96 22.75 11.57
CA TYR A 147 3.35 22.61 11.14
C TYR A 147 4.09 21.52 11.91
N SER A 148 3.91 21.46 13.23
CA SER A 148 4.52 20.42 14.07
C SER A 148 4.02 19.03 13.69
N GLU A 149 2.71 18.86 13.49
CA GLU A 149 2.12 17.60 13.04
C GLU A 149 2.68 17.20 11.67
N PHE A 150 2.76 18.13 10.72
CA PHE A 150 3.32 17.86 9.40
C PHE A 150 4.77 17.34 9.48
N MET A 151 5.60 17.94 10.34
CA MET A 151 6.99 17.52 10.56
C MET A 151 7.09 16.15 11.22
N ILE A 152 6.16 15.81 12.13
CA ILE A 152 6.08 14.47 12.73
C ILE A 152 5.68 13.44 11.68
N SER A 153 4.56 13.68 11.00
CA SER A 153 3.90 12.70 10.13
C SER A 153 4.61 12.44 8.80
N ASN A 154 5.49 13.36 8.37
CA ASN A 154 6.21 13.22 7.11
C ASN A 154 7.70 12.93 7.34
N PRO A 155 8.59 13.93 7.56
CA PRO A 155 10.03 13.65 7.62
C PRO A 155 10.42 12.74 8.80
N ILE A 156 9.90 12.97 10.01
CA ILE A 156 10.25 12.14 11.18
C ILE A 156 9.73 10.72 11.01
N LYS A 157 8.43 10.54 10.70
CA LYS A 157 7.84 9.21 10.49
C LYS A 157 8.59 8.43 9.40
N ASN A 158 8.91 9.06 8.28
CA ASN A 158 9.64 8.40 7.19
C ASN A 158 11.05 7.96 7.61
N ALA A 159 11.78 8.83 8.32
CA ALA A 159 13.11 8.49 8.83
C ALA A 159 13.05 7.40 9.91
N PHE A 160 12.04 7.45 10.79
CA PHE A 160 11.83 6.47 11.85
C PHE A 160 11.50 5.08 11.29
N ILE A 161 10.62 4.99 10.27
CA ILE A 161 10.32 3.71 9.60
C ILE A 161 11.59 3.13 8.97
N LYS A 162 12.42 3.95 8.30
CA LYS A 162 13.72 3.49 7.76
C LYS A 162 14.63 2.96 8.86
N LEU A 163 14.73 3.67 9.99
CA LEU A 163 15.53 3.25 11.13
C LEU A 163 15.03 1.92 11.72
N LEU A 164 13.72 1.73 11.86
CA LEU A 164 13.11 0.49 12.34
C LEU A 164 13.47 -0.70 11.43
N LYS A 165 13.39 -0.53 10.11
CA LYS A 165 13.78 -1.57 9.17
C LYS A 165 15.25 -1.97 9.35
N GLN A 166 16.15 -0.99 9.51
CA GLN A 166 17.56 -1.25 9.73
C GLN A 166 17.81 -1.96 11.08
N LYS A 167 17.11 -1.56 12.14
CA LYS A 167 17.13 -2.27 13.43
C LYS A 167 16.76 -3.75 13.24
N ILE A 168 15.66 -4.02 12.54
CA ILE A 168 15.17 -5.39 12.29
C ILE A 168 16.19 -6.22 11.51
N LEU A 169 16.78 -5.66 10.45
CA LEU A 169 17.80 -6.33 9.64
C LEU A 169 19.04 -6.69 10.47
N ILE A 170 19.53 -5.74 11.28
CA ILE A 170 20.71 -5.94 12.14
C ILE A 170 20.42 -6.97 13.24
N GLU A 171 19.30 -6.87 13.94
CA GLU A 171 18.94 -7.80 15.04
C GLU A 171 18.69 -9.22 14.55
N LYS A 172 18.27 -9.39 13.29
CA LYS A 172 18.04 -10.69 12.66
C LYS A 172 19.23 -11.18 11.83
N GLU A 173 20.31 -10.40 11.76
CA GLU A 173 21.51 -10.71 10.96
C GLU A 173 21.17 -10.98 9.47
N LEU A 174 20.37 -10.11 8.86
CA LEU A 174 19.91 -10.22 7.46
C LEU A 174 20.45 -9.08 6.58
N ASP A 175 20.99 -9.43 5.41
CA ASP A 175 21.45 -8.45 4.42
C ASP A 175 20.29 -7.72 3.71
N SER A 176 19.13 -8.37 3.59
CA SER A 176 17.91 -7.78 3.04
C SER A 176 16.65 -8.48 3.55
N LEU A 177 15.52 -7.76 3.50
CA LEU A 177 14.20 -8.27 3.85
C LEU A 177 13.11 -7.48 3.12
N SER A 178 12.05 -8.16 2.69
CA SER A 178 10.82 -7.51 2.22
C SER A 178 9.91 -7.18 3.40
N PHE A 179 9.47 -5.91 3.49
CA PHE A 179 8.50 -5.47 4.50
C PHE A 179 7.07 -5.37 3.96
N GLY A 180 6.85 -5.86 2.74
CA GLY A 180 5.57 -5.77 2.04
C GLY A 180 5.24 -4.37 1.52
N LYS A 181 4.15 -4.26 0.75
CA LYS A 181 3.64 -2.98 0.23
C LYS A 181 3.37 -2.03 1.38
N LEU A 182 3.95 -0.82 1.32
CA LEU A 182 3.84 0.21 2.35
C LEU A 182 4.25 -0.25 3.76
N ASP A 183 5.18 -1.20 3.86
CA ASP A 183 5.75 -1.68 5.12
C ASP A 183 4.74 -2.36 6.05
N LYS A 184 3.65 -2.90 5.48
CA LYS A 184 2.55 -3.52 6.22
C LYS A 184 2.99 -4.65 7.18
N ASP A 185 4.10 -5.32 6.87
CA ASP A 185 4.57 -6.47 7.64
C ASP A 185 5.60 -6.06 8.73
N ILE A 186 5.99 -4.78 8.80
CA ILE A 186 7.06 -4.31 9.70
C ILE A 186 6.82 -4.66 11.18
N LEU A 187 5.56 -4.59 11.64
CA LEU A 187 5.20 -4.85 13.02
C LEU A 187 5.34 -6.34 13.41
N GLN A 188 5.23 -7.26 12.45
CA GLN A 188 5.36 -8.70 12.71
C GLN A 188 6.80 -9.08 13.12
N TYR A 189 7.78 -8.23 12.76
CA TYR A 189 9.18 -8.44 13.10
C TYR A 189 9.59 -7.78 14.41
N ILE A 190 8.75 -6.89 14.96
CA ILE A 190 8.95 -6.22 16.24
C ILE A 190 8.30 -7.09 17.33
N THR A 191 9.07 -8.02 17.89
CA THR A 191 8.59 -8.94 18.96
C THR A 191 8.16 -8.19 20.22
N ASP A 192 7.31 -8.83 21.04
CA ASP A 192 6.64 -8.29 22.26
C ASP A 192 7.52 -7.54 23.29
N LYS A 193 8.85 -7.67 23.26
CA LYS A 193 9.73 -6.88 24.14
C LYS A 193 9.71 -5.36 23.84
N ASP A 194 9.29 -4.97 22.63
CA ASP A 194 9.19 -3.58 22.19
C ASP A 194 7.73 -3.05 22.15
N GLN A 195 6.74 -3.90 22.41
CA GLN A 195 5.36 -3.44 22.57
C GLN A 195 5.22 -2.83 23.97
N ALA A 196 5.32 -1.50 24.06
CA ALA A 196 4.75 -0.81 25.21
C ALA A 196 3.27 -1.25 25.34
N PRO A 197 2.79 -1.63 26.53
CA PRO A 197 1.42 -2.09 26.67
C PRO A 197 0.49 -0.92 26.34
N PHE A 198 -0.09 -0.93 25.15
CA PHE A 198 -1.30 -0.18 24.89
C PHE A 198 -2.42 -0.89 25.67
N GLU A 199 -2.50 -0.59 26.97
CA GLU A 199 -3.65 -0.93 27.79
C GLU A 199 -4.86 -0.20 27.22
N THR A 200 -5.63 -0.90 26.38
CA THR A 200 -7.00 -0.51 26.10
C THR A 200 -7.80 -0.80 27.36
N LYS A 201 -7.94 0.22 28.22
CA LYS A 201 -8.94 0.17 29.30
C LYS A 201 -10.32 0.18 28.63
N SER A 202 -10.87 -1.01 28.41
CA SER A 202 -12.29 -1.19 28.15
C SER A 202 -13.06 -0.77 29.40
N THR A 203 -13.68 0.40 29.34
CA THR A 203 -14.64 0.83 30.36
C THR A 203 -15.86 -0.10 30.28
N PRO A 204 -16.28 -0.78 31.36
CA PRO A 204 -17.47 -1.61 31.31
C PRO A 204 -18.70 -0.72 31.08
N MET A 205 -19.51 -1.03 30.06
CA MET A 205 -20.86 -0.49 29.96
C MET A 205 -21.64 -0.94 31.20
N MET A 206 -22.07 0.01 32.02
CA MET A 206 -23.06 -0.25 33.05
C MET A 206 -24.37 -0.65 32.37
N SER A 207 -24.78 -1.90 32.54
CA SER A 207 -26.15 -2.31 32.28
C SER A 207 -27.05 -1.66 33.32
N GLY A 208 -27.91 -0.73 32.86
CA GLY A 208 -28.95 -0.14 33.69
C GLY A 208 -29.96 -1.19 34.14
N SER A 209 -30.32 -1.12 35.42
CA SER A 209 -31.50 -1.76 36.01
C SER A 209 -32.75 -0.93 35.77
#